data_AF-A0ABD5Z0Z5-F1
#
_entry.id   AF-A0ABD5Z0Z5-F1
#
_cell.length_a   1.000
_cell.length_b   1.000
_cell.length_c   1.000
_cell.angle_alpha   90.00
_cell.angle_beta   90.00
_cell.angle_gamma   90.00
#
_symmetry.space_group_name_H-M   'P 1'
#
loop_
_entity.id
_entity.type
_entity.pdbx_description
1 polymer ?
#
loop_
_entity_poly.entity_id
_entity_poly.type
_entity_poly.pdbx_seq_one_letter_code
_entity_poly.pdbx_strand_id
1 'polypeptide(L)'
;MSSTCLNCGKPLGSGTALCYTCESDGVTLDDVVDVDDDVRERVERYFLVAATKCHNCEELHDSVTLDGETYTASDFDLSTLDEWDEEMETEEAWMQENRDAIEDALTVLEGEWPEATDAVRADVL
;
A
#
# COMPACT_ATOMS: atom_id res chain seq x y z
N MET A 1 -11.18 -4.79 -10.62
CA MET A 1 -10.89 -6.17 -10.12
C MET A 1 -10.98 -7.16 -11.26
N SER A 2 -9.85 -7.81 -11.58
CA SER A 2 -9.77 -8.82 -12.63
C SER A 2 -10.64 -10.02 -12.26
N SER A 3 -11.51 -10.46 -13.18
CA SER A 3 -12.36 -11.64 -12.96
C SER A 3 -11.63 -12.96 -13.23
N THR A 4 -10.31 -12.90 -13.41
CA THR A 4 -9.46 -14.02 -13.79
C THR A 4 -8.14 -14.00 -13.02
N CYS A 5 -7.61 -15.17 -12.71
CA CYS A 5 -6.30 -15.37 -12.11
C CYS A 5 -5.22 -14.70 -12.96
N LEU A 6 -4.42 -13.82 -12.37
CA LEU A 6 -3.37 -13.10 -13.07
C LEU A 6 -2.31 -14.06 -13.65
N ASN A 7 -2.03 -15.18 -12.97
CA ASN A 7 -1.05 -16.15 -13.45
C ASN A 7 -1.60 -17.06 -14.57
N CYS A 8 -2.73 -17.75 -14.33
CA CYS A 8 -3.21 -18.81 -15.23
C CYS A 8 -4.46 -18.46 -16.05
N GLY A 9 -5.01 -17.25 -15.90
CA GLY A 9 -6.18 -16.77 -16.64
C GLY A 9 -7.51 -17.46 -16.30
N LYS A 10 -7.54 -18.38 -15.32
CA LYS A 10 -8.78 -19.06 -14.90
C LYS A 10 -9.75 -18.06 -14.28
N PRO A 11 -11.07 -18.19 -14.54
CA PRO A 11 -12.06 -17.33 -13.90
C PRO A 11 -12.05 -17.50 -12.39
N LEU A 12 -12.14 -16.37 -11.67
CA LEU A 12 -12.20 -16.32 -10.22
C LEU A 12 -13.64 -16.05 -9.76
N GLY A 13 -14.05 -16.74 -8.70
CA GLY A 13 -15.35 -16.53 -8.05
C GLY A 13 -15.29 -15.51 -6.89
N SER A 14 -14.08 -15.06 -6.55
CA SER A 14 -13.76 -14.14 -5.45
C SER A 14 -12.96 -12.96 -6.00
N GLY A 15 -12.94 -11.84 -5.28
CA GLY A 15 -12.10 -10.67 -5.59
C GLY A 15 -10.61 -10.89 -5.35
N THR A 16 -10.12 -12.14 -5.42
CA THR A 16 -8.71 -12.48 -5.27
C THR A 16 -7.97 -12.24 -6.59
N ALA A 17 -6.66 -12.00 -6.55
CA ALA A 17 -5.84 -11.83 -7.75
C ALA A 17 -5.30 -13.16 -8.31
N LEU A 18 -5.13 -14.17 -7.45
CA LEU A 18 -4.73 -15.53 -7.82
C LEU A 18 -5.85 -16.55 -7.54
N CYS A 19 -5.79 -17.69 -8.24
CA CYS A 19 -6.65 -18.83 -7.92
C CYS A 19 -5.96 -19.73 -6.89
N TYR A 20 -6.78 -20.42 -6.09
CA TYR A 20 -6.32 -21.37 -5.08
C TYR A 20 -5.26 -22.36 -5.59
N THR A 21 -5.37 -22.82 -6.85
CA THR A 21 -4.38 -23.74 -7.43
C THR A 21 -3.01 -23.08 -7.55
N CYS A 22 -2.93 -21.86 -8.07
CA CYS A 22 -1.66 -21.15 -8.24
C CYS A 22 -1.04 -20.79 -6.88
N GLU A 23 -1.86 -20.32 -5.93
CA GLU A 23 -1.38 -20.04 -4.57
C GLU A 23 -0.88 -21.31 -3.88
N SER A 24 -1.59 -22.43 -4.03
CA SER A 24 -1.18 -23.72 -3.46
C SER A 24 0.10 -24.29 -4.11
N ASP A 25 0.36 -23.94 -5.36
CA ASP A 25 1.58 -24.29 -6.09
C ASP A 25 2.76 -23.36 -5.73
N GLY A 26 2.55 -22.38 -4.83
CA GLY A 26 3.57 -21.49 -4.31
C GLY A 26 3.80 -20.22 -5.13
N VAL A 27 2.89 -19.89 -6.07
CA VAL A 27 2.96 -18.64 -6.84
C VAL A 27 2.48 -17.49 -5.97
N THR A 28 3.29 -16.46 -5.82
CA THR A 28 2.93 -15.20 -5.15
C THR A 28 2.54 -14.14 -6.18
N LEU A 29 2.05 -12.98 -5.71
CA LEU A 29 1.72 -11.88 -6.61
C LEU A 29 2.98 -11.24 -7.19
N ASP A 30 4.07 -11.20 -6.43
CA ASP A 30 5.39 -10.74 -6.89
C ASP A 30 5.94 -11.58 -8.05
N ASP A 31 5.52 -12.85 -8.17
CA ASP A 31 5.91 -13.71 -9.30
C ASP A 31 5.19 -13.36 -10.62
N VAL A 32 4.14 -12.54 -10.56
CA VAL A 32 3.16 -12.36 -11.64
C VAL A 32 3.00 -10.90 -12.03
N VAL A 33 3.08 -10.00 -11.04
CA VAL A 33 3.05 -8.55 -11.22
C VAL A 33 4.48 -8.06 -11.05
N ASP A 34 5.05 -7.52 -12.13
CA ASP A 34 6.38 -6.93 -12.14
C ASP A 34 6.30 -5.51 -11.58
N VAL A 35 6.26 -5.41 -10.24
CA VAL A 35 6.26 -4.13 -9.52
C VAL A 35 7.70 -3.70 -9.30
N ASP A 36 7.99 -2.44 -9.61
CA ASP A 36 9.27 -1.83 -9.27
C ASP A 36 9.41 -1.75 -7.74
N ASP A 37 10.48 -2.33 -7.19
CA ASP A 37 10.75 -2.35 -5.74
C ASP A 37 10.74 -0.92 -5.16
N ASP A 38 11.24 0.09 -5.88
CA ASP A 38 11.26 1.48 -5.43
C ASP A 38 9.83 2.04 -5.30
N VAL A 39 8.91 1.62 -6.19
CA VAL A 39 7.49 2.01 -6.13
C VAL A 39 6.82 1.35 -4.94
N ARG A 40 7.04 0.04 -4.75
CA ARG A 40 6.49 -0.72 -3.63
C ARG A 40 6.95 -0.12 -2.29
N GLU A 41 8.26 0.03 -2.10
CA GLU A 41 8.84 0.59 -0.87
C GLU A 41 8.33 2.01 -0.58
N ARG A 42 8.12 2.82 -1.62
CA ARG A 42 7.57 4.17 -1.47
C ARG A 42 6.11 4.17 -1.01
N VAL A 43 5.28 3.27 -1.54
CA VAL A 43 3.89 3.11 -1.09
C VAL A 43 3.83 2.57 0.35
N GLU A 44 4.68 1.61 0.70
CA GLU A 44 4.80 1.12 2.08
C GLU A 44 5.21 2.25 3.04
N ARG A 45 6.19 3.08 2.66
CA ARG A 45 6.58 4.27 3.43
C ARG A 45 5.39 5.24 3.61
N TYR A 46 4.61 5.48 2.57
CA TYR A 46 3.40 6.31 2.68
C TYR A 46 2.43 5.75 3.73
N PHE A 47 2.18 4.44 3.77
CA PHE A 47 1.34 3.84 4.80
C PHE A 47 1.87 4.07 6.21
N LEU A 48 3.18 3.91 6.39
CA LEU A 48 3.82 4.14 7.68
C LEU A 48 3.71 5.61 8.12
N VAL A 49 3.98 6.55 7.21
CA VAL A 49 3.84 8.00 7.47
C VAL A 49 2.39 8.34 7.79
N ALA A 50 1.44 7.86 6.99
CA ALA A 50 0.02 8.11 7.17
C ALA A 50 -0.45 7.70 8.57
N ALA A 51 0.04 6.55 9.06
CA ALA A 51 -0.33 6.01 10.35
C ALA A 51 0.34 6.71 11.56
N THR A 52 1.24 7.68 11.36
CA THR A 52 1.82 8.48 12.47
C THR A 52 0.88 9.56 13.02
N LYS A 53 -0.15 9.96 12.26
CA LYS A 53 -1.17 10.91 12.67
C LYS A 53 -2.34 10.16 13.29
N CYS A 54 -2.65 10.44 14.56
CA CYS A 54 -3.75 9.78 15.23
C CYS A 54 -5.09 10.28 14.66
N HIS A 55 -5.91 9.38 14.12
CA HIS A 55 -7.23 9.73 13.60
C HIS A 55 -8.16 10.38 14.65
N ASN A 56 -7.97 10.11 15.94
CA ASN A 56 -8.87 10.55 17.00
C ASN A 56 -8.53 11.91 17.62
N CYS A 57 -7.23 12.26 17.71
CA CYS A 57 -6.81 13.57 18.22
C CYS A 57 -6.20 14.48 17.15
N GLU A 58 -6.02 13.99 15.92
CA GLU A 58 -5.46 14.70 14.77
C GLU A 58 -4.03 15.24 14.98
N GLU A 59 -3.35 14.75 16.02
CA GLU A 59 -1.99 15.12 16.36
C GLU A 59 -1.02 13.96 16.01
N LEU A 60 0.27 14.30 15.84
CA LEU A 60 1.35 13.33 15.61
C LEU A 60 1.68 12.63 16.92
N HIS A 61 1.30 11.37 17.02
CA HIS A 61 1.48 10.61 18.26
C HIS A 61 1.73 9.14 18.05
N ASP A 62 1.20 8.59 16.96
CA ASP A 62 1.08 7.14 16.91
C ASP A 62 2.38 6.52 16.44
N SER A 63 2.72 5.44 17.13
CA SER A 63 3.88 4.64 16.82
C SER A 63 3.40 3.40 16.08
N VAL A 64 3.78 3.25 14.82
CA VAL A 64 3.35 2.13 13.99
C VAL A 64 4.33 1.00 14.20
N THR A 65 3.86 -0.20 14.53
CA THR A 65 4.74 -1.37 14.62
C THR A 65 4.53 -2.29 13.42
N LEU A 66 5.57 -2.47 12.62
CA LEU A 66 5.61 -3.40 11.49
C LEU A 66 6.77 -4.37 11.73
N ASP A 67 6.50 -5.67 11.67
CA ASP A 67 7.49 -6.74 11.86
C ASP A 67 8.37 -6.64 13.13
N GLY A 68 7.84 -5.98 14.17
CA GLY A 68 8.52 -5.77 15.44
C GLY A 68 9.42 -4.52 15.48
N GLU A 69 9.47 -3.77 14.38
CA GLU A 69 10.06 -2.44 14.32
C GLU A 69 8.97 -1.39 14.56
N THR A 70 9.27 -0.39 15.39
CA THR A 70 8.33 0.68 15.73
C THR A 70 8.79 1.97 15.07
N TYR A 71 7.91 2.58 14.29
CA TYR A 71 8.12 3.82 13.55
C TYR A 71 7.32 4.95 14.19
N THR A 72 7.85 6.16 14.15
CA THR A 72 7.24 7.40 14.64
C THR A 72 7.41 8.50 13.61
N ALA A 73 6.66 9.60 13.75
CA ALA A 73 6.81 10.78 12.88
C ALA A 73 8.27 11.27 12.81
N SER A 74 9.00 11.17 13.93
CA SER A 74 10.42 11.56 13.99
C SER A 74 11.35 10.67 13.16
N ASP A 75 10.99 9.41 12.91
CA ASP A 75 11.77 8.53 12.02
C ASP A 75 11.67 8.95 10.55
N PHE A 76 10.67 9.77 10.22
CA PHE A 76 10.46 10.37 8.90
C PHE A 76 10.85 11.85 8.85
N ASP A 77 11.58 12.35 9.85
CA ASP A 77 11.95 13.76 10.00
C ASP A 77 10.74 14.72 10.09
N LEU A 78 9.56 14.23 10.49
CA LEU A 78 8.34 15.01 10.66
C LEU A 78 8.21 15.48 12.11
N SER A 79 8.10 16.79 12.30
CA SER A 79 8.00 17.43 13.63
C SER A 79 6.70 18.19 13.85
N THR A 80 5.96 18.48 12.77
CA THR A 80 4.73 19.25 12.78
C THR A 80 3.66 18.63 11.88
N LEU A 81 2.39 18.98 12.13
CA LEU A 81 1.28 18.57 11.28
C LEU A 81 1.37 19.17 9.88
N ASP A 82 1.86 20.40 9.75
CA ASP A 82 2.05 21.04 8.45
C ASP A 82 3.06 20.26 7.59
N GLU A 83 4.18 19.82 8.19
CA GLU A 83 5.16 18.96 7.51
C GLU A 83 4.56 17.60 7.10
N TRP A 84 3.71 17.02 7.96
CA TRP A 84 3.02 15.77 7.63
C TRP A 84 2.03 15.98 6.48
N ASP A 85 1.21 17.04 6.52
CA ASP A 85 0.22 17.32 5.48
C ASP A 85 0.94 17.59 4.14
N GLU A 86 2.06 18.32 4.13
CA GLU A 86 2.89 18.57 2.93
C GLU A 86 3.52 17.29 2.35
N GLU A 87 4.02 16.39 3.20
CA GLU A 87 4.54 15.08 2.78
C GLU A 87 3.43 14.24 2.14
N MET A 88 2.25 14.17 2.78
CA MET A 88 1.12 13.40 2.28
C MET A 88 0.62 13.95 0.94
N GLU A 89 0.48 15.27 0.79
CA GLU A 89 0.11 15.89 -0.49
C GLU A 89 1.12 15.60 -1.60
N THR A 90 2.42 15.63 -1.27
CA THR A 90 3.51 15.34 -2.22
C THR A 90 3.45 13.89 -2.71
N GLU A 91 3.28 12.95 -1.78
CA GLU A 91 3.19 11.52 -2.10
C GLU A 91 1.91 11.19 -2.86
N GLU A 92 0.76 11.74 -2.46
CA GLU A 92 -0.52 11.53 -3.16
C GLU A 92 -0.50 12.09 -4.58
N ALA A 93 0.10 13.27 -4.79
CA ALA A 93 0.30 13.83 -6.12
C ALA A 93 1.19 12.92 -6.98
N TRP A 94 2.28 12.40 -6.41
CA TRP A 94 3.13 11.43 -7.10
C TRP A 94 2.38 10.13 -7.44
N MET A 95 1.56 9.61 -6.54
CA MET A 95 0.76 8.40 -6.78
C MET A 95 -0.25 8.61 -7.91
N GLN A 96 -0.91 9.77 -7.96
CA GLN A 96 -1.83 10.13 -9.04
C GLN A 96 -1.12 10.22 -10.40
N GLU A 97 0.10 10.73 -10.44
CA GLU A 97 0.92 10.79 -11.66
C GLU A 97 1.40 9.42 -12.14
N ASN A 98 1.49 8.44 -11.23
CA ASN A 98 2.01 7.09 -11.48
C ASN A 98 0.94 5.98 -11.33
N ARG A 99 -0.34 6.34 -11.54
CA ARG A 99 -1.51 5.51 -11.22
C ARG A 99 -1.38 4.02 -11.56
N ASP A 100 -0.98 3.67 -12.78
CA ASP A 100 -0.89 2.27 -13.20
C ASP A 100 0.12 1.48 -12.36
N ALA A 101 1.29 2.06 -12.09
CA ALA A 101 2.32 1.45 -11.24
C ALA A 101 1.85 1.33 -9.78
N ILE A 102 1.07 2.30 -9.31
CA ILE A 102 0.47 2.25 -7.97
C ILE A 102 -0.62 1.17 -7.90
N GLU A 103 -1.49 1.04 -8.90
CA GLU A 103 -2.51 -0.02 -8.91
C GLU A 103 -1.90 -1.43 -8.88
N ASP A 104 -0.79 -1.63 -9.59
CA ASP A 104 0.00 -2.86 -9.56
C ASP A 104 0.65 -3.09 -8.17
N ALA A 105 1.29 -2.07 -7.60
CA ALA A 105 1.87 -2.14 -6.25
C ALA A 105 0.80 -2.43 -5.17
N LEU A 106 -0.34 -1.76 -5.22
CA LEU A 106 -1.46 -1.96 -4.31
C LEU A 106 -2.05 -3.38 -4.42
N THR A 107 -2.00 -3.99 -5.60
CA THR A 107 -2.44 -5.39 -5.78
C THR A 107 -1.55 -6.34 -4.99
N VAL A 108 -0.23 -6.12 -4.99
CA VAL A 108 0.71 -6.91 -4.18
C VAL A 108 0.51 -6.64 -2.68
N LEU A 109 0.42 -5.36 -2.30
CA LEU A 109 0.33 -4.93 -0.90
C LEU A 109 -1.01 -5.26 -0.23
N GLU A 110 -2.08 -5.52 -0.98
CA GLU A 110 -3.42 -5.81 -0.44
C GLU A 110 -3.44 -7.05 0.47
N GLY A 111 -2.51 -8.00 0.25
CA GLY A 111 -2.37 -9.17 1.13
C GLY A 111 -1.86 -8.82 2.54
N GLU A 112 -1.07 -7.75 2.65
CA GLU A 112 -0.40 -7.33 3.88
C GLU A 112 -1.10 -6.12 4.53
N TRP A 113 -1.64 -5.21 3.71
CA TRP A 113 -2.19 -3.91 4.10
C TRP A 113 -3.58 -3.63 3.49
N PRO A 114 -4.57 -4.54 3.64
CA PRO A 114 -5.84 -4.45 2.91
C PRO A 114 -6.55 -3.10 3.12
N GLU A 115 -6.65 -2.63 4.37
CA GLU A 115 -7.35 -1.38 4.70
C GLU A 115 -6.63 -0.14 4.14
N ALA A 116 -5.29 -0.12 4.17
CA ALA A 116 -4.51 1.01 3.64
C ALA A 116 -4.58 1.04 2.10
N THR A 117 -4.53 -0.12 1.45
CA THR A 117 -4.66 -0.20 -0.01
C THR A 117 -6.05 0.25 -0.48
N ASP A 118 -7.11 -0.09 0.25
CA ASP A 118 -8.47 0.35 -0.07
C ASP A 118 -8.64 1.86 0.10
N ALA A 119 -8.03 2.46 1.13
CA ALA A 119 -8.03 3.91 1.33
C ALA A 119 -7.35 4.65 0.16
N VAL A 120 -6.17 4.19 -0.28
CA VAL A 120 -5.48 4.80 -1.44
C VAL A 120 -6.33 4.71 -2.71
N ARG A 121 -6.96 3.55 -2.96
CA ARG A 121 -7.86 3.38 -4.12
C ARG A 121 -9.10 4.28 -4.07
N ALA A 122 -9.59 4.62 -2.89
CA ALA A 122 -10.82 5.39 -2.72
C ALA A 122 -10.56 6.90 -2.71
N ASP A 123 -9.49 7.33 -2.04
CA ASP A 123 -9.27 8.73 -1.68
C ASP A 123 -8.11 9.37 -2.48
N VAL A 124 -7.19 8.57 -3.03
CA VAL A 124 -6.00 9.08 -3.76
C VAL A 124 -6.12 8.87 -5.29
N LEU A 125 -6.55 7.69 -5.76
CA LEU A 125 -6.56 7.31 -7.19
C LEU A 125 -7.91 7.53 -7.90
#